data_AF-A0A3D3SAJ2-F1
#
_entry.id   AF-A0A3D3SAJ2-F1
#
_cell.length_a   1.000
_cell.length_b   1.000
_cell.length_c   1.000
_cell.angle_alpha   90.00
_cell.angle_beta   90.00
_cell.angle_gamma   90.00
#
_symmetry.space_group_name_H-M   'P 1'
#
loop_
_entity.id
_entity.type
_entity.pdbx_description
1 polymer ?
#
loop_
_entity_poly.entity_id
_entity_poly.type
_entity_poly.pdbx_seq_one_letter_code
_entity_poly.pdbx_strand_id
1 'polypeptide(L)'
;MTDIAATLNHAGVPCWEYGLTAVDAYCGHVMKSPIGFYLVEGSIVDLARNFENLEYPSLPYADASLGTEAGDLEARFLCVENLRERSLGSLALTDFRRNPLDGRFHDPRDLYPLLKDRIFDPGSEGGENALFETALYLSRLQSAPAMSIKVPPPPTSAAPLWQKDLLSLILQGERSAAAFDFLKDSGFIKKYWTDLDALLLVDHAKDCHPEGGGWSHTMEALGYRKSRDLTVSLAILLHDIGKPHSASSEGRRFDRHAEIGARLAAR
;
A
#
# COMPACT_ATOMS: atom_id res chain seq x y z
N MET A 1 -3.24 -16.29 -18.03
CA MET A 1 -2.45 -15.45 -17.11
C MET A 1 -1.34 -14.82 -17.93
N THR A 2 -1.38 -13.51 -18.13
CA THR A 2 -0.29 -12.79 -18.82
C THR A 2 0.88 -12.68 -17.84
N ASP A 3 1.95 -13.41 -18.11
CA ASP A 3 3.21 -13.20 -17.40
C ASP A 3 3.88 -11.96 -18.01
N ILE A 4 3.80 -10.84 -17.29
CA ILE A 4 4.32 -9.54 -17.71
C ILE A 4 5.81 -9.63 -18.08
N ALA A 5 6.59 -10.33 -17.26
CA ALA A 5 8.02 -10.48 -17.48
C ALA A 5 8.30 -11.33 -18.73
N ALA A 6 7.56 -12.41 -18.92
CA ALA A 6 7.69 -13.23 -20.12
C ALA A 6 7.30 -12.47 -21.40
N THR A 7 6.21 -11.69 -21.37
CA THR A 7 5.76 -10.86 -22.50
C THR A 7 6.84 -9.85 -22.88
N LEU A 8 7.36 -9.08 -21.91
CA LEU A 8 8.38 -8.07 -22.17
C LEU A 8 9.70 -8.70 -22.64
N ASN A 9 10.10 -9.83 -22.05
CA ASN A 9 11.28 -10.58 -22.48
C ASN A 9 11.16 -11.10 -23.92
N HIS A 10 9.99 -11.59 -24.32
CA HIS A 10 9.74 -12.02 -25.70
C HIS A 10 9.85 -10.85 -26.69
N ALA A 11 9.42 -9.66 -26.28
CA ALA A 11 9.54 -8.43 -27.05
C ALA A 11 10.95 -7.81 -27.03
N GLY A 12 11.90 -8.41 -26.30
CA GLY A 12 13.26 -7.88 -26.15
C GLY A 12 13.31 -6.60 -25.31
N VAL A 13 12.32 -6.34 -24.47
CA VAL A 13 12.24 -5.18 -23.57
C VAL A 13 12.72 -5.61 -22.18
N PRO A 14 13.90 -5.17 -21.71
CA PRO A 14 14.41 -5.52 -20.39
C PRO A 14 13.48 -5.00 -19.28
N CYS A 15 13.18 -5.87 -18.30
CA CYS A 15 12.27 -5.53 -17.22
C CYS A 15 12.68 -6.22 -15.90
N TRP A 16 12.64 -5.49 -14.79
CA TRP A 16 12.86 -6.00 -13.44
C TRP A 16 11.68 -5.62 -12.52
N GLU A 17 11.43 -6.43 -11.50
CA GLU A 17 10.56 -6.04 -10.39
C GLU A 17 11.34 -5.09 -9.47
N TYR A 18 10.69 -4.05 -8.95
CA TYR A 18 11.36 -3.10 -8.04
C TYR A 18 10.50 -2.74 -6.83
N GLY A 19 11.14 -2.07 -5.86
CA GLY A 19 10.51 -1.56 -4.65
C GLY A 19 9.72 -2.65 -3.91
N LEU A 20 8.46 -2.35 -3.58
CA LEU A 20 7.62 -3.25 -2.80
C LEU A 20 7.50 -4.66 -3.40
N THR A 21 7.47 -4.80 -4.72
CA THR A 21 7.35 -6.13 -5.37
C THR A 21 8.59 -6.98 -5.11
N ALA A 22 9.78 -6.40 -5.28
CA ALA A 22 11.03 -7.07 -4.98
C ALA A 22 11.19 -7.33 -3.48
N VAL A 23 10.80 -6.39 -2.62
CA VAL A 23 10.84 -6.55 -1.16
C VAL A 23 9.90 -7.66 -0.70
N ASP A 24 8.68 -7.72 -1.24
CA ASP A 24 7.70 -8.77 -0.93
C ASP A 24 8.23 -10.14 -1.38
N ALA A 25 8.79 -10.23 -2.59
CA ALA A 25 9.41 -11.46 -3.08
C ALA A 25 10.58 -11.91 -2.19
N TYR A 26 11.44 -10.99 -1.73
CA TYR A 26 12.55 -11.30 -0.83
C TYR A 26 12.08 -11.77 0.54
N CYS A 27 11.05 -11.12 1.09
CA CYS A 27 10.49 -11.47 2.39
C CYS A 27 9.55 -12.70 2.34
N GLY A 28 9.29 -13.26 1.15
CA GLY A 28 8.32 -14.33 0.95
C GLY A 28 6.88 -13.91 1.26
N HIS A 29 6.57 -12.63 1.09
CA HIS A 29 5.21 -12.10 1.22
C HIS A 29 4.43 -12.33 -0.07
N VAL A 30 3.22 -12.86 0.04
CA VAL A 30 2.35 -13.13 -1.11
C VAL A 30 1.01 -12.43 -0.90
N MET A 31 0.66 -11.56 -1.85
CA MET A 31 -0.64 -10.91 -1.92
C MET A 31 -1.65 -11.77 -2.68
N LYS A 32 -2.91 -11.76 -2.25
CA LYS A 32 -3.99 -12.45 -2.96
C LYS A 32 -4.55 -11.63 -4.12
N SER A 33 -4.51 -10.31 -4.00
CA SER A 33 -4.87 -9.36 -5.04
C SER A 33 -3.62 -8.52 -5.33
N PRO A 34 -2.64 -9.08 -6.07
CA PRO A 34 -1.33 -8.45 -6.20
C PRO A 34 -1.39 -7.22 -7.11
N ILE A 35 -0.58 -6.21 -6.74
CA ILE A 35 -0.22 -5.08 -7.59
C ILE A 35 1.30 -5.10 -7.71
N GLY A 36 1.79 -5.40 -8.92
CA GLY A 36 3.22 -5.50 -9.23
C GLY A 36 3.80 -4.18 -9.71
N PHE A 37 5.04 -3.93 -9.34
CA PHE A 37 5.83 -2.75 -9.71
C PHE A 37 7.01 -3.22 -10.56
N TYR A 38 7.03 -2.76 -11.81
CA TYR A 38 7.96 -3.17 -12.85
C TYR A 38 8.75 -1.97 -13.37
N LEU A 39 10.07 -2.12 -13.34
CA LEU A 39 11.02 -1.20 -13.95
C LEU A 39 11.29 -1.68 -15.37
N VAL A 40 11.06 -0.82 -16.36
CA VAL A 40 11.17 -1.17 -17.79
C VAL A 40 12.25 -0.30 -18.41
N GLU A 41 13.24 -0.92 -19.05
CA GLU A 41 14.24 -0.18 -19.81
C GLU A 41 13.68 0.20 -21.18
N GLY A 42 13.56 1.50 -21.44
CA GLY A 42 12.99 2.03 -22.67
C GLY A 42 11.90 3.06 -22.41
N SER A 43 11.08 3.31 -23.43
CA SER A 43 10.04 4.33 -23.36
C SER A 43 8.65 3.74 -23.09
N ILE A 44 7.71 4.59 -22.68
CA ILE A 44 6.29 4.26 -22.62
C ILE A 44 5.78 3.74 -23.97
N VAL A 45 6.33 4.22 -25.10
CA VAL A 45 5.95 3.76 -26.45
C VAL A 45 6.38 2.31 -26.68
N ASP A 46 7.57 1.93 -26.19
CA ASP A 46 8.04 0.55 -26.29
C ASP A 46 7.17 -0.37 -25.43
N LEU A 47 6.76 0.09 -24.24
CA LEU A 47 5.81 -0.62 -23.39
C LEU A 47 4.43 -0.78 -24.05
N ALA A 48 3.89 0.29 -24.64
CA ALA A 48 2.56 0.31 -25.28
C ALA A 48 2.43 -0.60 -26.51
N ARG A 49 3.53 -0.97 -27.15
CA ARG A 49 3.52 -1.96 -28.24
C ARG A 49 3.21 -3.38 -27.75
N ASN A 50 3.34 -3.63 -26.45
CA ASN A 50 3.24 -4.97 -25.86
C ASN A 50 1.92 -5.21 -25.10
N PHE A 51 1.17 -4.14 -24.82
CA PHE A 51 -0.06 -4.20 -24.02
C PHE A 51 -1.12 -3.26 -24.62
N GLU A 52 -2.32 -3.79 -24.87
CA GLU A 52 -3.39 -3.03 -25.54
C GLU A 52 -4.07 -2.00 -24.62
N ASN A 53 -4.26 -2.32 -23.34
CA ASN A 53 -5.06 -1.55 -22.39
C ASN A 53 -4.20 -0.83 -21.32
N LEU A 54 -3.12 -0.17 -21.74
CA LEU A 54 -2.35 0.66 -20.82
C LEU A 54 -3.07 1.98 -20.51
N GLU A 55 -3.04 2.34 -19.23
CA GLU A 55 -3.40 3.66 -18.75
C GLU A 55 -2.14 4.43 -18.35
N TYR A 56 -2.21 5.76 -18.34
CA TYR A 56 -1.06 6.65 -18.07
C TYR A 56 -1.41 7.58 -16.91
N PRO A 57 -1.30 7.10 -15.66
CA PRO A 57 -1.90 7.78 -14.52
C PRO A 57 -1.06 8.95 -13.98
N SER A 58 0.16 9.16 -14.51
CA SER A 58 1.09 10.20 -14.05
C SER A 58 1.35 10.13 -12.54
N LEU A 59 1.67 8.94 -12.04
CA LEU A 59 1.95 8.72 -10.61
C LEU A 59 3.45 8.82 -10.34
N PRO A 60 3.88 9.24 -9.12
CA PRO A 60 5.31 9.35 -8.79
C PRO A 60 6.10 8.04 -8.88
N TYR A 61 5.42 6.92 -8.97
CA TYR A 61 5.97 5.58 -9.06
C TYR A 61 5.50 4.82 -10.31
N ALA A 62 4.74 5.44 -11.22
CA ALA A 62 4.23 4.74 -12.41
C ALA A 62 3.95 5.71 -13.55
N ASP A 63 4.64 5.49 -14.67
CA ASP A 63 4.38 6.13 -15.96
C ASP A 63 3.18 5.51 -16.68
N ALA A 64 3.02 4.19 -16.51
CA ALA A 64 1.91 3.44 -17.06
C ALA A 64 1.36 2.42 -16.05
N SER A 65 0.09 2.07 -16.20
CA SER A 65 -0.57 1.04 -15.42
C SER A 65 -1.36 0.09 -16.30
N LEU A 66 -1.44 -1.16 -15.86
CA LEU A 66 -2.26 -2.20 -16.47
C LEU A 66 -3.19 -2.79 -15.40
N GLY A 67 -4.49 -2.83 -15.70
CA GLY A 67 -5.50 -3.42 -14.82
C GLY A 67 -5.53 -4.96 -14.88
N THR A 68 -6.44 -5.55 -14.10
CA THR A 68 -6.63 -7.01 -14.03
C THR A 68 -7.26 -7.63 -15.29
N GLU A 69 -7.67 -6.84 -16.29
CA GLU A 69 -8.20 -7.41 -17.54
C GLU A 69 -7.14 -8.22 -18.30
N ALA A 70 -5.84 -8.02 -18.00
CA ALA A 70 -4.73 -8.83 -18.53
C ALA A 70 -4.39 -10.07 -17.68
N GLY A 71 -5.02 -10.29 -16.51
CA GLY A 71 -4.76 -11.44 -15.63
C GLY A 71 -5.10 -11.19 -14.15
N ASP A 72 -4.71 -12.10 -13.26
CA ASP A 72 -5.00 -11.99 -11.82
C ASP A 72 -4.12 -10.96 -11.07
N LEU A 73 -3.40 -10.10 -11.80
CA LEU A 73 -2.40 -9.16 -11.30
C LEU A 73 -2.59 -7.80 -11.98
N GLU A 74 -2.60 -6.75 -11.19
CA GLU A 74 -2.42 -5.39 -11.71
C GLU A 74 -0.93 -5.03 -11.78
N ALA A 75 -0.56 -4.14 -12.69
CA ALA A 75 0.83 -3.72 -12.85
C ALA A 75 0.99 -2.20 -12.90
N ARG A 76 2.11 -1.74 -12.36
CA ARG A 76 2.61 -0.37 -12.39
C ARG A 76 3.99 -0.39 -13.02
N PHE A 77 4.16 0.38 -14.07
CA PHE A 77 5.38 0.41 -14.85
C PHE A 77 6.08 1.76 -14.68
N LEU A 78 7.35 1.73 -14.34
CA LEU A 78 8.25 2.87 -14.35
C LEU A 78 9.26 2.67 -15.48
N CYS A 79 9.27 3.57 -16.44
CA CYS A 79 10.18 3.53 -17.58
C CYS A 79 11.48 4.27 -17.23
N VAL A 80 12.62 3.65 -17.52
CA VAL A 80 13.95 4.21 -17.27
C VAL A 80 14.84 4.05 -18.49
N GLU A 81 15.88 4.87 -18.60
CA GLU A 81 16.88 4.71 -19.65
C GLU A 81 17.79 3.52 -19.35
N ASN A 82 18.03 3.23 -18.07
CA ASN A 82 18.86 2.12 -17.63
C ASN A 82 18.31 1.42 -16.38
N LEU A 83 18.23 0.09 -16.40
CA LEU A 83 17.79 -0.71 -15.24
C LEU A 83 18.67 -0.58 -13.99
N ARG A 84 19.81 0.10 -14.06
CA ARG A 84 20.72 0.36 -12.93
C ARG A 84 20.62 1.77 -12.36
N GLU A 85 19.75 2.63 -12.92
CA GLU A 85 19.46 3.95 -12.36
C GLU A 85 19.10 3.84 -10.88
N ARG A 86 19.50 4.80 -10.07
CA ARG A 86 19.21 4.84 -8.62
C ARG A 86 18.25 5.98 -8.33
N SER A 87 17.73 6.00 -7.10
CA SER A 87 16.78 7.00 -6.64
C SER A 87 15.47 6.96 -7.43
N LEU A 88 14.94 5.74 -7.63
CA LEU A 88 13.66 5.50 -8.32
C LEU A 88 12.45 6.08 -7.57
N GLY A 89 12.59 6.36 -6.28
CA GLY A 89 11.55 6.88 -5.42
C GLY A 89 12.10 7.77 -4.32
N SER A 90 11.28 8.00 -3.30
CA SER A 90 11.63 8.87 -2.17
C SER A 90 12.48 8.17 -1.11
N LEU A 91 12.50 6.83 -1.09
CA LEU A 91 13.25 6.02 -0.13
C LEU A 91 14.22 5.07 -0.84
N ALA A 92 15.40 4.85 -0.26
CA ALA A 92 16.40 3.91 -0.75
C ALA A 92 15.85 2.50 -0.98
N LEU A 93 14.90 2.06 -0.15
CA LEU A 93 14.27 0.75 -0.26
C LEU A 93 13.53 0.54 -1.59
N THR A 94 13.11 1.62 -2.23
CA THR A 94 12.48 1.61 -3.55
C THR A 94 13.45 1.22 -4.67
N ASP A 95 14.76 1.38 -4.45
CA ASP A 95 15.77 0.94 -5.41
C ASP A 95 16.02 -0.57 -5.39
N PHE A 96 15.51 -1.32 -4.40
CA PHE A 96 15.69 -2.77 -4.32
C PHE A 96 14.95 -3.48 -5.45
N ARG A 97 15.60 -4.47 -6.10
CA ARG A 97 15.07 -5.08 -7.34
C ARG A 97 15.23 -6.58 -7.34
N ARG A 98 14.42 -7.21 -8.18
CA ARG A 98 14.50 -8.62 -8.52
C ARG A 98 14.37 -8.79 -10.02
N ASN A 99 15.26 -9.57 -10.62
CA ASN A 99 15.07 -10.04 -11.98
C ASN A 99 14.04 -11.19 -11.95
N PRO A 100 12.85 -11.02 -12.57
CA PRO A 100 11.81 -12.04 -12.52
C PRO A 100 12.17 -13.32 -13.28
N LEU A 101 13.10 -13.27 -14.24
CA LEU A 101 13.45 -14.39 -15.11
C LEU A 101 14.38 -15.42 -14.45
N ASP A 102 15.34 -14.95 -13.65
CA ASP A 102 16.33 -15.81 -12.96
C ASP A 102 16.19 -15.78 -11.42
N GLY A 103 15.32 -14.91 -10.91
CA GLY A 103 15.05 -14.74 -9.48
C GLY A 103 16.15 -14.03 -8.69
N ARG A 104 17.17 -13.47 -9.35
CA ARG A 104 18.28 -12.77 -8.66
C ARG A 104 17.84 -11.41 -8.16
N PHE A 105 18.27 -11.09 -6.95
CA PHE A 105 18.04 -9.79 -6.33
C PHE A 105 19.22 -8.85 -6.58
N HIS A 106 18.91 -7.57 -6.77
CA HIS A 106 19.86 -6.49 -6.94
C HIS A 106 19.61 -5.45 -5.85
N ASP A 107 20.67 -5.07 -5.17
CA ASP A 107 20.64 -4.14 -4.05
C ASP A 107 21.60 -2.97 -4.29
N PRO A 108 21.17 -1.93 -5.03
CA PRO A 108 22.01 -0.79 -5.35
C PRO A 108 22.37 0.07 -4.12
N ARG A 109 21.71 -0.17 -2.97
CA ARG A 109 21.70 0.70 -1.79
C ARG A 109 22.22 0.00 -0.52
N ASP A 110 22.68 -1.24 -0.62
CA ASP A 110 23.24 -2.06 0.48
C ASP A 110 22.23 -2.27 1.65
N LEU A 111 21.00 -2.61 1.29
CA LEU A 111 19.85 -2.80 2.16
C LEU A 111 19.65 -4.25 2.61
N TYR A 112 20.39 -5.22 2.05
CA TYR A 112 20.29 -6.63 2.43
C TYR A 112 20.35 -6.88 3.94
N PRO A 113 21.24 -6.25 4.73
CA PRO A 113 21.25 -6.46 6.18
C PRO A 113 19.92 -6.09 6.84
N LEU A 114 19.32 -4.97 6.46
CA LEU A 114 18.04 -4.51 6.99
C LEU A 114 16.89 -5.42 6.55
N LEU A 115 16.83 -5.75 5.26
CA LEU A 115 15.79 -6.62 4.70
C LEU A 115 15.83 -8.03 5.28
N LYS A 116 17.02 -8.57 5.53
CA LYS A 116 17.20 -9.89 6.15
C LYS A 116 16.57 -9.95 7.53
N ASP A 117 16.73 -8.89 8.33
CA ASP A 117 16.17 -8.79 9.68
C ASP A 117 14.74 -8.20 9.68
N ARG A 118 14.17 -7.96 8.48
CA ARG A 118 12.86 -7.33 8.26
C ARG A 118 12.72 -5.97 8.92
N ILE A 119 13.81 -5.20 8.95
CA ILE A 119 13.88 -3.89 9.55
C ILE A 119 13.61 -2.83 8.48
N PHE A 120 12.71 -1.90 8.80
CA PHE A 120 12.52 -0.68 8.04
C PHE A 120 13.31 0.46 8.66
N ASP A 121 14.14 1.11 7.85
CA ASP A 121 14.83 2.36 8.14
C ASP A 121 14.75 3.27 6.91
N PRO A 122 13.95 4.36 6.94
CA PRO A 122 13.87 5.32 5.84
C PRO A 122 15.09 6.25 5.76
N GLY A 123 15.99 6.23 6.76
CA GLY A 123 17.12 7.15 6.87
C GLY A 123 16.67 8.62 6.92
N SER A 124 17.48 9.50 6.33
CA SER A 124 17.16 10.93 6.18
C SER A 124 16.50 11.28 4.85
N GLU A 125 16.18 10.28 4.04
CA GLU A 125 15.64 10.49 2.69
C GLU A 125 14.18 10.93 2.72
N GLY A 126 13.74 11.53 1.62
CA GLY A 126 12.41 12.07 1.50
C GLY A 126 12.16 12.65 0.11
N GLY A 127 10.90 12.88 -0.19
CA GLY A 127 10.44 13.32 -1.50
C GLY A 127 8.92 13.37 -1.51
N GLU A 128 8.36 13.72 -2.66
CA GLU A 128 6.91 13.86 -2.84
C GLU A 128 6.14 12.56 -2.54
N ASN A 129 6.78 11.40 -2.80
CA ASN A 129 6.17 10.08 -2.62
C ASN A 129 6.55 9.41 -1.28
N ALA A 130 7.25 10.11 -0.39
CA ALA A 130 7.76 9.53 0.86
C ALA A 130 6.63 9.00 1.76
N LEU A 131 5.47 9.67 1.78
CA LEU A 131 4.32 9.20 2.56
C LEU A 131 3.82 7.84 2.07
N PHE A 132 3.68 7.69 0.75
CA PHE A 132 3.23 6.45 0.12
C PHE A 132 4.19 5.31 0.46
N GLU A 133 5.46 5.48 0.10
CA GLU A 133 6.49 4.45 0.27
C GLU A 133 6.67 4.06 1.73
N THR A 134 6.67 5.04 2.65
CA THR A 134 6.78 4.78 4.09
C THR A 134 5.60 3.94 4.59
N ALA A 135 4.37 4.28 4.20
CA ALA A 135 3.19 3.51 4.61
C ALA A 135 3.22 2.08 4.05
N LEU A 136 3.67 1.91 2.80
CA LEU A 136 3.84 0.60 2.19
C LEU A 136 4.85 -0.25 2.97
N TYR A 137 6.05 0.26 3.22
CA TYR A 137 7.08 -0.51 3.91
C TYR A 137 6.76 -0.73 5.39
N LEU A 138 6.12 0.23 6.07
CA LEU A 138 5.60 0.03 7.43
C LEU A 138 4.58 -1.10 7.51
N SER A 139 3.82 -1.35 6.43
CA SER A 139 2.89 -2.48 6.38
C SER A 139 3.58 -3.84 6.25
N ARG A 140 4.86 -3.87 5.85
CA ARG A 140 5.65 -5.09 5.60
C ARG A 140 6.69 -5.37 6.67
N LEU A 141 7.40 -4.33 7.07
CA LEU A 141 8.65 -4.39 7.82
C LEU A 141 8.48 -3.73 9.18
N GLN A 142 9.27 -4.17 10.15
CA GLN A 142 9.28 -3.60 11.48
C GLN A 142 10.20 -2.39 11.53
N SER A 143 9.72 -1.25 12.01
CA SER A 143 10.58 -0.10 12.28
C SER A 143 11.67 -0.46 13.29
N ALA A 144 12.90 0.00 13.03
CA ALA A 144 14.01 -0.18 13.96
C ALA A 144 13.67 0.32 15.38
N PRO A 145 14.06 -0.40 16.46
CA PRO A 145 13.84 0.05 17.83
C PRO A 145 14.45 1.43 18.08
N ALA A 146 13.73 2.30 18.81
CA ALA A 146 14.13 3.69 19.13
C ALA A 146 14.24 4.65 17.93
N MET A 147 13.83 4.25 16.73
CA MET A 147 13.77 5.14 15.57
C MET A 147 12.49 5.96 15.56
N SER A 148 12.61 7.27 15.36
CA SER A 148 11.49 8.15 15.05
C SER A 148 11.40 8.33 13.55
N ILE A 149 10.32 7.83 12.94
CA ILE A 149 10.06 8.04 11.52
C ILE A 149 9.55 9.46 11.33
N LYS A 150 10.23 10.24 10.49
CA LYS A 150 9.74 11.55 10.11
C LYS A 150 8.42 11.39 9.36
N VAL A 151 7.37 12.03 9.85
CA VAL A 151 6.05 11.98 9.24
C VAL A 151 5.93 13.13 8.23
N PRO A 152 5.93 12.87 6.91
CA PRO A 152 5.71 13.91 5.91
C PRO A 152 4.24 14.36 5.93
N PRO A 153 3.94 15.62 5.55
CA PRO A 153 2.56 16.07 5.38
C PRO A 153 1.86 15.29 4.25
N PRO A 154 0.51 15.30 4.21
CA PRO A 154 -0.21 14.64 3.13
C PRO A 154 0.00 15.41 1.82
N PRO A 155 0.02 14.73 0.67
CA PRO A 155 0.22 15.40 -0.61
C PRO A 155 -0.90 16.42 -0.87
N THR A 156 -0.62 17.42 -1.71
CA THR A 156 -1.60 18.46 -2.06
C THR A 156 -2.84 17.87 -2.72
N SER A 157 -2.64 16.90 -3.62
CA SER A 157 -3.67 16.09 -4.28
C SER A 157 -3.31 14.60 -4.16
N ALA A 158 -4.31 13.73 -4.09
CA ALA A 158 -4.12 12.28 -4.12
C ALA A 158 -5.08 11.66 -5.15
N ALA A 159 -4.53 11.24 -6.29
CA ALA A 159 -5.32 10.65 -7.38
C ALA A 159 -6.05 9.36 -6.91
N PRO A 160 -7.23 9.03 -7.45
CA PRO A 160 -7.97 7.83 -7.05
C PRO A 160 -7.15 6.54 -7.15
N LEU A 161 -6.37 6.36 -8.24
CA LEU A 161 -5.50 5.19 -8.39
C LEU A 161 -4.41 5.14 -7.32
N TRP A 162 -3.83 6.30 -6.96
CA TRP A 162 -2.85 6.40 -5.88
C TRP A 162 -3.43 5.93 -4.54
N GLN A 163 -4.65 6.37 -4.23
CA GLN A 163 -5.33 6.00 -2.98
C GLN A 163 -5.74 4.52 -2.99
N LYS A 164 -6.20 3.99 -4.13
CA LYS A 164 -6.52 2.57 -4.32
C LYS A 164 -5.30 1.70 -4.08
N ASP A 165 -4.17 2.05 -4.70
CA ASP A 165 -2.92 1.30 -4.57
C ASP A 165 -2.42 1.34 -3.13
N LEU A 166 -2.41 2.52 -2.50
CA LEU A 166 -2.04 2.66 -1.10
C LEU A 166 -2.90 1.74 -0.22
N LEU A 167 -4.22 1.87 -0.30
CA LEU A 167 -5.16 1.12 0.53
C LEU A 167 -5.03 -0.40 0.31
N SER A 168 -4.98 -0.82 -0.95
CA SER A 168 -4.94 -2.25 -1.32
C SER A 168 -3.64 -2.91 -0.89
N LEU A 169 -2.51 -2.20 -1.02
CA LEU A 169 -1.21 -2.72 -0.65
C LEU A 169 -1.04 -2.76 0.88
N ILE A 170 -1.42 -1.71 1.62
CA ILE A 170 -1.26 -1.71 3.09
C ILE A 170 -2.17 -2.72 3.76
N LEU A 171 -3.39 -2.96 3.25
CA LEU A 171 -4.34 -3.91 3.82
C LEU A 171 -3.91 -5.37 3.64
N GLN A 172 -3.09 -5.66 2.63
CA GLN A 172 -2.54 -7.00 2.43
C GLN A 172 -1.23 -7.23 3.22
N GLY A 173 -0.68 -6.19 3.85
CA GLY A 173 0.54 -6.27 4.68
C GLY A 173 0.31 -6.82 6.09
N GLU A 174 1.33 -7.42 6.70
CA GLU A 174 1.24 -7.93 8.07
C GLU A 174 1.00 -6.84 9.12
N ARG A 175 1.55 -5.66 8.89
CA ARG A 175 1.58 -4.55 9.85
C ARG A 175 0.65 -3.41 9.40
N SER A 176 -0.50 -3.72 8.82
CA SER A 176 -1.47 -2.72 8.31
C SER A 176 -1.82 -1.66 9.35
N ALA A 177 -2.02 -2.05 10.61
CA ALA A 177 -2.31 -1.12 11.71
C ALA A 177 -1.24 -0.03 11.85
N ALA A 178 0.05 -0.40 11.79
CA ALA A 178 1.15 0.54 11.87
C ALA A 178 1.17 1.52 10.67
N ALA A 179 0.82 1.04 9.48
CA ALA A 179 0.70 1.90 8.29
C ALA A 179 -0.48 2.88 8.42
N PHE A 180 -1.64 2.43 8.91
CA PHE A 180 -2.80 3.31 9.15
C PHE A 180 -2.53 4.34 10.24
N ASP A 181 -1.90 3.95 11.35
CA ASP A 181 -1.51 4.88 12.41
C ASP A 181 -0.54 5.94 11.87
N PHE A 182 0.44 5.55 11.06
CA PHE A 182 1.33 6.49 10.39
C PHE A 182 0.59 7.44 9.43
N LEU A 183 -0.35 6.94 8.63
CA LEU A 183 -1.18 7.77 7.75
C LEU A 183 -2.13 8.70 8.53
N LYS A 184 -2.59 8.28 9.70
CA LYS A 184 -3.38 9.12 10.61
C LYS A 184 -2.52 10.25 11.15
N ASP A 185 -1.33 9.93 11.64
CA ASP A 185 -0.41 10.89 12.24
C ASP A 185 0.11 11.91 11.22
N SER A 186 0.18 11.55 9.94
CA SER A 186 0.47 12.50 8.85
C SER A 186 -0.68 13.47 8.56
N GLY A 187 -1.89 13.18 9.03
CA GLY A 187 -3.11 13.90 8.66
C GLY A 187 -3.69 13.50 7.30
N PHE A 188 -3.14 12.46 6.65
CA PHE A 188 -3.67 11.93 5.40
C PHE A 188 -5.10 11.39 5.58
N ILE A 189 -5.34 10.60 6.63
CA ILE A 189 -6.66 10.03 6.94
C ILE A 189 -7.69 11.14 7.09
N LYS A 190 -7.39 12.15 7.91
CA LYS A 190 -8.24 13.33 8.12
C LYS A 190 -8.56 14.09 6.82
N LYS A 191 -7.58 14.18 5.93
CA LYS A 191 -7.72 14.96 4.68
C LYS A 191 -8.50 14.21 3.60
N TYR A 192 -8.27 12.91 3.43
CA TYR A 192 -8.76 12.16 2.28
C TYR A 192 -9.75 11.04 2.62
N TRP A 193 -9.65 10.42 3.79
CA TRP A 193 -10.51 9.31 4.22
C TRP A 193 -11.32 9.71 5.46
N THR A 194 -12.14 10.75 5.32
CA THR A 194 -12.86 11.40 6.43
C THR A 194 -13.79 10.45 7.18
N ASP A 195 -14.39 9.47 6.51
CA ASP A 195 -15.24 8.48 7.17
C ASP A 195 -14.43 7.54 8.09
N LEU A 196 -13.16 7.27 7.76
CA LEU A 196 -12.25 6.56 8.67
C LEU A 196 -11.78 7.45 9.83
N ASP A 197 -11.50 8.73 9.57
CA ASP A 197 -11.14 9.71 10.61
C ASP A 197 -12.24 9.83 11.69
N ALA A 198 -13.51 9.75 11.27
CA ALA A 198 -14.66 9.83 12.15
C ALA A 198 -14.70 8.72 13.22
N LEU A 199 -14.01 7.58 13.03
CA LEU A 199 -13.90 6.53 14.05
C LEU A 199 -13.20 7.01 15.33
N LEU A 200 -12.38 8.07 15.26
CA LEU A 200 -11.75 8.70 16.42
C LEU A 200 -12.77 9.37 17.35
N LEU A 201 -13.97 9.68 16.86
CA LEU A 201 -15.07 10.27 17.64
C LEU A 201 -15.88 9.22 18.41
N VAL A 202 -15.66 7.92 18.14
CA VAL A 202 -16.39 6.85 18.82
C VAL A 202 -15.72 6.59 20.18
N ASP A 203 -16.40 7.05 21.24
CA ASP A 203 -15.94 7.09 22.63
C ASP A 203 -15.20 5.84 23.15
N HIS A 204 -14.19 6.13 23.98
CA HIS A 204 -13.46 5.22 24.86
C HIS A 204 -14.20 4.92 26.18
N ALA A 205 -15.49 4.57 26.16
CA ALA A 205 -16.20 4.29 27.42
C ALA A 205 -15.60 3.05 28.12
N LYS A 206 -14.65 3.31 29.04
CA LYS A 206 -13.82 2.32 29.77
C LYS A 206 -14.64 1.28 30.54
N ASP A 207 -15.89 1.60 30.84
CA ASP A 207 -16.76 0.72 31.62
C ASP A 207 -17.43 -0.38 30.79
N CYS A 208 -17.36 -0.32 29.45
CA CYS A 208 -18.05 -1.29 28.57
C CYS A 208 -17.18 -1.96 27.50
N HIS A 209 -15.92 -1.53 27.28
CA HIS A 209 -15.06 -2.11 26.24
C HIS A 209 -13.59 -2.23 26.70
N PRO A 210 -13.04 -3.45 26.80
CA PRO A 210 -11.62 -3.66 27.10
C PRO A 210 -10.67 -3.22 25.96
N GLU A 211 -11.19 -2.96 24.75
CA GLU A 211 -10.43 -2.75 23.49
C GLU A 211 -10.22 -1.25 23.08
N GLY A 212 -10.69 -0.30 23.90
CA GLY A 212 -10.51 1.14 23.64
C GLY A 212 -11.58 1.78 22.74
N GLY A 213 -11.20 2.78 21.93
CA GLY A 213 -12.11 3.60 21.10
C GLY A 213 -12.25 3.03 19.69
N GLY A 214 -13.14 3.60 18.86
CA GLY A 214 -13.45 3.05 17.53
C GLY A 214 -12.23 2.80 16.64
N TRP A 215 -11.29 3.75 16.60
CA TRP A 215 -10.04 3.59 15.85
C TRP A 215 -9.16 2.45 16.38
N SER A 216 -8.90 2.41 17.70
CA SER A 216 -8.01 1.40 18.29
C SER A 216 -8.58 0.00 18.13
N HIS A 217 -9.89 -0.14 18.30
CA HIS A 217 -10.62 -1.39 18.05
C HIS A 217 -10.44 -1.88 16.60
N THR A 218 -10.65 -1.01 15.60
CA THR A 218 -10.47 -1.38 14.19
C THR A 218 -9.03 -1.77 13.87
N MET A 219 -8.04 -1.04 14.41
CA MET A 219 -6.62 -1.36 14.20
C MET A 219 -6.23 -2.68 14.88
N GLU A 220 -6.74 -2.96 16.07
CA GLU A 220 -6.53 -4.22 16.79
C GLU A 220 -7.16 -5.40 16.03
N ALA A 221 -8.40 -5.24 15.54
CA ALA A 221 -9.07 -6.23 14.71
C ALA A 221 -8.30 -6.54 13.42
N LEU A 222 -7.73 -5.51 12.78
CA LEU A 222 -6.81 -5.71 11.65
C LEU A 222 -5.56 -6.47 12.09
N GLY A 223 -4.96 -6.15 13.24
CA GLY A 223 -3.77 -6.82 13.76
C GLY A 223 -3.96 -8.32 14.00
N TYR A 224 -5.14 -8.74 14.48
CA TYR A 224 -5.45 -10.14 14.78
C TYR A 224 -6.05 -10.94 13.61
N ARG A 225 -6.24 -10.32 12.44
CA ARG A 225 -6.86 -11.01 11.30
C ARG A 225 -6.02 -12.20 10.84
N LYS A 226 -6.69 -13.34 10.64
CA LYS A 226 -6.03 -14.59 10.22
C LYS A 226 -5.68 -14.61 8.73
N SER A 227 -6.42 -13.85 7.93
CA SER A 227 -6.27 -13.76 6.48
C SER A 227 -6.00 -12.31 6.10
N ARG A 228 -5.00 -12.09 5.26
CA ARG A 228 -4.64 -10.79 4.69
C ARG A 228 -5.24 -10.59 3.29
N ASP A 229 -6.28 -11.36 3.00
CA ASP A 229 -7.14 -11.18 1.84
C ASP A 229 -7.71 -9.76 1.80
N LEU A 230 -7.71 -9.13 0.62
CA LEU A 230 -8.11 -7.73 0.49
C LEU A 230 -9.57 -7.53 0.88
N THR A 231 -10.48 -8.40 0.44
CA THR A 231 -11.92 -8.31 0.76
C THR A 231 -12.16 -8.47 2.25
N VAL A 232 -11.51 -9.45 2.89
CA VAL A 232 -11.63 -9.64 4.35
C VAL A 232 -11.06 -8.44 5.11
N SER A 233 -9.90 -7.92 4.68
CA SER A 233 -9.25 -6.78 5.33
C SER A 233 -10.07 -5.50 5.19
N LEU A 234 -10.69 -5.26 4.02
CA LEU A 234 -11.65 -4.17 3.81
C LEU A 234 -12.89 -4.32 4.70
N ALA A 235 -13.46 -5.53 4.78
CA ALA A 235 -14.61 -5.78 5.64
C ALA A 235 -14.29 -5.45 7.11
N ILE A 236 -13.11 -5.84 7.62
CA ILE A 236 -12.66 -5.52 8.97
C ILE A 236 -12.44 -4.00 9.14
N LEU A 237 -11.75 -3.35 8.21
CA LEU A 237 -11.49 -1.91 8.27
C LEU A 237 -12.81 -1.11 8.36
N LEU A 238 -13.83 -1.54 7.62
CA LEU A 238 -15.07 -0.78 7.43
C LEU A 238 -16.24 -1.26 8.32
N HIS A 239 -16.08 -2.35 9.08
CA HIS A 239 -17.22 -3.00 9.76
C HIS A 239 -18.01 -2.05 10.69
N ASP A 240 -17.30 -1.10 11.30
CA ASP A 240 -17.83 -0.15 12.27
C ASP A 240 -17.89 1.30 11.75
N ILE A 241 -17.61 1.53 10.47
CA ILE A 241 -17.51 2.88 9.90
C ILE A 241 -18.83 3.68 9.98
N GLY A 242 -19.95 3.00 10.19
CA GLY A 242 -21.25 3.65 10.41
C GLY A 242 -21.50 4.13 11.85
N LYS A 243 -20.71 3.70 12.85
CA LYS A 243 -20.91 4.09 14.26
C LYS A 243 -20.86 5.60 14.50
N PRO A 244 -19.90 6.37 13.96
CA PRO A 244 -19.84 7.83 14.14
C PRO A 244 -21.10 8.57 13.64
N HIS A 245 -21.82 7.96 12.71
CA HIS A 245 -22.98 8.54 12.03
C HIS A 245 -24.32 7.99 12.55
N SER A 246 -24.28 7.11 13.54
CA SER A 246 -25.46 6.48 14.12
C SER A 246 -26.01 7.28 15.30
N ALA A 247 -27.32 7.28 15.44
CA ALA A 247 -28.01 7.87 16.59
C ALA A 247 -28.36 6.78 17.61
N SER A 248 -28.50 7.16 18.88
CA SER A 248 -29.05 6.26 19.88
C SER A 248 -30.57 6.18 19.76
N SER A 249 -31.10 4.95 19.75
CA SER A 249 -32.53 4.68 19.63
C SER A 249 -32.90 3.42 20.38
N GLU A 250 -34.00 3.45 21.15
CA GLU A 250 -34.54 2.27 21.87
C GLU A 250 -33.50 1.50 22.71
N GLY A 251 -32.59 2.22 23.40
CA GLY A 251 -31.54 1.60 24.22
C GLY A 251 -30.35 1.04 23.42
N ARG A 252 -30.38 1.09 22.09
CA ARG A 252 -29.22 0.80 21.22
C ARG A 252 -28.41 2.07 21.04
N ARG A 253 -27.14 2.05 21.45
CA ARG A 253 -26.24 3.21 21.37
C ARG A 253 -25.94 3.63 19.93
N PHE A 254 -25.68 2.65 19.07
CA PHE A 254 -25.31 2.83 17.66
C PHE A 254 -26.36 2.19 16.75
N ASP A 255 -27.58 2.74 16.75
CA ASP A 255 -28.68 2.14 16.00
C ASP A 255 -28.43 2.25 14.48
N ARG A 256 -28.67 1.14 13.76
CA ARG A 256 -28.49 1.03 12.30
C ARG A 256 -27.09 1.33 11.76
N HIS A 257 -26.05 1.23 12.59
CA HIS A 257 -24.67 1.50 12.16
C HIS A 257 -24.21 0.58 11.02
N ALA A 258 -24.70 -0.67 10.96
CA ALA A 258 -24.35 -1.61 9.90
C ALA A 258 -24.90 -1.15 8.52
N GLU A 259 -26.16 -0.72 8.43
CA GLU A 259 -26.76 -0.22 7.19
C GLU A 259 -26.22 1.16 6.78
N ILE A 260 -25.81 1.97 7.76
CA ILE A 260 -25.08 3.21 7.48
C ILE A 260 -23.69 2.87 6.92
N GLY A 261 -22.96 1.97 7.59
CA GLY A 261 -21.63 1.53 7.18
C GLY A 261 -21.61 0.93 5.78
N ALA A 262 -22.58 0.09 5.44
CA ALA A 262 -22.72 -0.47 4.10
C ALA A 262 -22.90 0.60 3.01
N ARG A 263 -23.64 1.68 3.31
CA ARG A 263 -23.83 2.81 2.38
C ARG A 263 -22.57 3.67 2.24
N LEU A 264 -21.78 3.80 3.31
CA LEU A 264 -20.50 4.50 3.27
C LEU A 264 -19.47 3.70 2.47
N ALA A 265 -19.40 2.39 2.68
CA ALA A 265 -18.47 1.49 1.99
C ALA A 265 -18.72 1.37 0.47
N ALA A 266 -19.92 1.70 0.00
CA ALA A 266 -20.29 1.63 -1.42
C ALA A 266 -19.95 2.90 -2.21
N ARG A 267 -19.39 3.93 -1.58
CA ARG A 267 -18.96 5.19 -2.22
C ARG A 267 -17.56 5.07 -2.78
#